data_AF-A0AAN5CWC3-F1
#
_entry.id   AF-A0AAN5CWC3-F1
#
_cell.length_a   1.000
_cell.length_b   1.000
_cell.length_c   1.000
_cell.angle_alpha   90.00
_cell.angle_beta   90.00
_cell.angle_gamma   90.00
#
_symmetry.space_group_name_H-M   'P 1'
#
loop_
_entity.id
_entity.type
_entity.pdbx_description
1 polymer ?
#
loop_
_entity_poly.entity_id
_entity_poly.type
_entity_poly.pdbx_seq_one_letter_code
_entity_poly.pdbx_strand_id
1 'polypeptide(L)' 'RKTCTMHLKADHSLYRHILSKEGKNDPIRTREEIISIFYTHMKAANEIYENTKFKDVDGITFSVKQISV' A
#
# COMPACT_ATOMS: atom_id res chain seq x y z
N ARG A 1 -2.57 -5.82 20.48
CA ARG A 1 -2.65 -6.17 19.04
C ARG A 1 -1.35 -5.75 18.39
N LYS A 2 -0.71 -6.61 17.59
CA LYS A 2 0.59 -6.33 16.97
C LYS A 2 0.38 -5.68 15.61
N THR A 3 -0.15 -4.46 15.64
CA THR A 3 -0.47 -3.70 14.43
C THR A 3 0.58 -2.61 14.21
N CYS A 4 1.24 -2.64 13.05
CA CYS A 4 2.15 -1.59 12.60
C CYS A 4 1.39 -0.56 11.76
N THR A 5 1.55 0.71 12.10
CA THR A 5 0.88 1.81 11.40
C THR A 5 1.80 2.40 10.33
N MET A 6 1.38 2.34 9.08
CA MET A 6 2.21 2.66 7.91
C MET A 6 1.88 4.04 7.33
N HIS A 7 2.93 4.76 6.95
CA HIS A 7 2.86 5.92 6.06
C HIS A 7 3.39 5.48 4.69
N LEU A 8 2.53 5.52 3.67
CA LEU A 8 2.88 5.11 2.32
C LEU A 8 3.08 6.35 1.45
N LYS A 9 4.14 6.34 0.64
CA LYS A 9 4.47 7.45 -0.25
C LYS A 9 4.76 6.92 -1.65
N ALA A 10 4.10 7.50 -2.66
CA ALA A 10 4.52 7.32 -4.04
C ALA A 10 5.62 8.33 -4.35
N ASP A 11 6.68 7.88 -5.01
CA ASP A 11 7.70 8.77 -5.54
C ASP A 11 7.31 9.26 -6.95
N HIS A 12 8.12 10.17 -7.49
CA HIS A 12 7.88 10.71 -8.82
C HIS A 12 7.97 9.64 -9.92
N SER A 13 8.73 8.57 -9.72
CA SER A 13 8.91 7.52 -10.72
C SER A 13 7.64 6.68 -10.84
N LEU A 14 7.12 6.19 -9.70
CA LEU A 14 5.85 5.49 -9.61
C LEU A 14 4.72 6.37 -10.12
N TYR A 15 4.65 7.64 -9.68
CA TYR A 15 3.62 8.56 -10.14
C TYR A 15 3.62 8.72 -11.66
N ARG A 16 4.79 8.99 -12.26
CA ARG A 16 4.91 9.15 -13.72
C ARG A 16 4.57 7.87 -14.47
N HIS A 17 4.96 6.71 -13.95
CA HIS A 17 4.62 5.43 -14.55
C HIS A 17 3.10 5.27 -14.64
N ILE A 18 2.40 5.45 -13.52
CA ILE A 18 0.96 5.29 -13.44
C ILE A 18 0.24 6.36 -14.27
N LEU A 19 0.69 7.62 -14.20
CA LEU A 19 0.13 8.72 -14.99
C LEU A 19 0.10 8.39 -16.49
N SER A 20 1.23 7.87 -17.00
CA SER A 20 1.38 7.58 -18.43
C SER A 20 0.55 6.38 -18.90
N LYS A 21 0.23 5.44 -18.00
CA LYS A 21 -0.42 4.17 -18.33
C LYS A 21 -1.85 4.11 -17.83
N GLU A 22 -2.05 3.75 -16.57
CA GLU A 22 -3.35 3.48 -15.97
C GLU A 22 -4.14 4.76 -15.73
N GLY A 23 -3.43 5.84 -15.38
CA GLY A 23 -3.96 7.18 -15.14
C GLY A 23 -4.42 7.91 -16.39
N LYS A 24 -4.04 7.47 -17.59
CA LYS A 24 -4.41 8.11 -18.88
C LYS A 24 -4.14 9.61 -18.92
N ASN A 25 -3.04 10.06 -18.33
CA ASN A 25 -2.65 11.46 -18.14
C ASN A 25 -3.62 12.30 -17.28
N ASP A 26 -4.55 11.67 -16.57
CA ASP A 26 -5.44 12.30 -15.60
C ASP A 26 -4.82 12.18 -14.18
N PRO A 27 -4.52 13.30 -13.50
CA PRO A 27 -3.88 13.27 -12.18
C PRO A 27 -4.78 12.75 -11.06
N ILE A 28 -6.11 12.92 -11.15
CA ILE A 28 -7.07 12.41 -10.17
C ILE A 28 -7.12 10.89 -10.28
N ARG A 29 -7.30 10.39 -11.51
CA ARG A 29 -7.28 8.96 -11.79
C ARG A 29 -5.96 8.32 -11.37
N THR A 30 -4.84 8.96 -11.68
CA THR A 30 -3.50 8.50 -11.27
C THR A 30 -3.40 8.34 -9.75
N ARG A 31 -3.90 9.32 -9.00
CA ARG A 31 -3.93 9.27 -7.54
C ARG A 31 -4.79 8.10 -7.03
N GLU A 32 -5.96 7.88 -7.62
CA GLU A 32 -6.85 6.77 -7.25
C GLU A 32 -6.21 5.40 -7.53
N GLU A 33 -5.56 5.24 -8.68
CA GLU A 33 -4.84 4.01 -9.03
C GLU A 33 -3.70 3.72 -8.05
N ILE A 34 -2.89 4.73 -7.69
CA ILE A 34 -1.80 4.58 -6.72
C ILE A 34 -2.35 4.18 -5.34
N ILE A 35 -3.44 4.80 -4.90
CA ILE A 35 -4.10 4.46 -3.64
C ILE A 35 -4.60 3.01 -3.67
N SER A 36 -5.23 2.60 -4.77
CA SER A 36 -5.70 1.22 -4.98
C SER A 36 -4.57 0.20 -4.93
N ILE A 37 -3.44 0.48 -5.59
CA ILE A 37 -2.22 -0.34 -5.55
C ILE A 37 -1.71 -0.49 -4.12
N PHE A 38 -1.62 0.60 -3.36
CA PHE A 38 -1.19 0.57 -1.97
C PHE A 38 -2.10 -0.25 -1.07
N TYR A 39 -3.41 -0.13 -1.20
CA TYR A 39 -4.35 -0.96 -0.43
C TYR A 39 -4.27 -2.44 -0.83
N THR A 40 -4.11 -2.73 -2.11
CA THR A 40 -3.92 -4.10 -2.61
C THR A 40 -2.68 -4.74 -2.00
N HIS A 41 -1.55 -4.05 -2.03
CA HIS A 41 -0.31 -4.55 -1.43
C HIS A 41 -0.39 -4.66 0.10
N MET A 42 -1.07 -3.72 0.76
CA MET A 42 -1.28 -3.79 2.22
C MET A 42 -2.10 -5.02 2.61
N LYS A 43 -3.16 -5.32 1.84
CA LYS A 43 -3.98 -6.52 2.04
C LYS A 43 -3.15 -7.80 1.87
N ALA A 44 -2.39 -7.91 0.78
CA ALA A 44 -1.52 -9.06 0.55
C ALA A 44 -0.47 -9.24 1.66
N ALA A 45 0.14 -8.14 2.13
CA ALA A 45 1.07 -8.17 3.26
C ALA A 45 0.38 -8.65 4.55
N ASN A 46 -0.82 -8.17 4.84
CA ASN A 46 -1.59 -8.65 5.99
C ASN A 46 -1.93 -10.13 5.90
N GLU A 47 -2.36 -10.63 4.74
CA GLU A 47 -2.64 -12.04 4.52
C GLU A 47 -1.42 -12.93 4.81
N ILE A 48 -0.20 -12.47 4.47
CA ILE A 48 1.03 -13.19 4.76
C ILE A 48 1.37 -13.11 6.25
N TYR A 49 1.48 -11.91 6.81
CA TYR A 49 2.03 -11.68 8.15
C TYR A 49 1.08 -12.08 9.28
N GLU A 50 -0.22 -12.00 9.06
CA GLU A 50 -1.22 -12.43 10.04
C GLU A 50 -1.19 -13.94 10.23
N ASN A 51 -0.98 -14.67 9.12
CA ASN A 51 -0.94 -16.14 9.08
C ASN A 51 0.47 -16.73 9.30
N THR A 52 1.50 -15.89 9.44
CA THR A 52 2.88 -16.35 9.68
C THR A 52 3.21 -16.38 11.16
N LYS A 53 3.78 -17.49 11.62
CA LYS A 53 4.28 -17.64 12.99
C LYS A 53 5.77 -17.29 13.05
N PHE A 54 6.09 -16.14 13.63
CA PHE A 54 7.45 -15.67 13.88
C PHE A 54 7.91 -16.09 15.28
N LYS A 55 8.38 -17.34 15.42
CA LYS A 55 8.68 -17.97 16.74
C LYS A 55 7.44 -17.98 17.63
N ASP A 56 7.42 -17.19 18.69
CA ASP A 56 6.29 -17.06 19.62
C ASP A 56 5.40 -15.85 19.30
N VAL A 57 5.63 -15.22 18.13
CA VAL A 57 4.90 -14.03 17.69
C VAL A 57 4.07 -14.36 16.45
N ASP A 58 2.76 -14.31 16.57
CA ASP A 58 1.78 -14.42 15.48
C ASP A 58 0.84 -13.21 15.43
N GLY A 59 -0.04 -13.17 14.41
CA GLY A 59 -1.09 -12.15 14.29
C GLY A 59 -0.54 -10.74 14.06
N ILE A 60 0.56 -10.62 13.30
CA ILE A 60 1.13 -9.33 12.92
C ILE A 60 0.28 -8.74 11.80
N THR A 61 -0.15 -7.49 11.97
CA THR A 61 -0.96 -6.78 10.98
C THR A 61 -0.41 -5.38 10.73
N PHE A 62 -0.84 -4.78 9.63
CA PHE A 62 -0.48 -3.46 9.18
C PHE A 62 -1.74 -2.64 8.90
N SER A 63 -1.70 -1.36 9.23
CA SER A 63 -2.77 -0.40 8.94
C SER A 63 -2.20 0.82 8.22
N VAL A 64 -3.00 1.42 7.34
CA VAL A 64 -2.62 2.67 6.66
C VAL A 64 -3.05 3.85 7.53
N LYS A 65 -2.11 4.72 7.89
CA LYS A 65 -2.42 6.01 8.55
C LYS A 65 -2.43 7.18 7.58
N GLN A 66 -1.51 7.17 6.62
CA GLN A 66 -1.41 8.24 5.64
C GLN A 66 -0.87 7.71 4.32
N ILE A 67 -1.44 8.21 3.22
CA ILE A 67 -0.92 8.04 1.87
C ILE A 67 -0.55 9.43 1.35
N SER A 68 0.68 9.57 0.85
CA SER A 68 1.14 10.74 0.12
C SER A 68 1.44 10.33 -1.31
N VAL A 69 0.78 10.97 -2.28
CA VAL A 69 0.96 10.74 -3.71
C VAL A 69 1.63 11.95 -4.33
#